data_AF-W6TGZ0-F1
#
_entry.id   AF-W6TGZ0-F1
#
_cell.length_a   1.000
_cell.length_b   1.000
_cell.length_c   1.000
_cell.angle_alpha   90.00
_cell.angle_beta   90.00
_cell.angle_gamma   90.00
#
_symmetry.space_group_name_H-M   'P 1'
#
loop_
_entity.id
_entity.type
_entity.pdbx_description
1 polymer ?
#
loop_
_entity_poly.entity_id
_entity_poly.type
_entity_poly.pdbx_seq_one_letter_code
_entity_poly.pdbx_strand_id
1 'polypeptide(L)'
;MKIIGKTNLYKIGEVVEILKANFNYQKSKSHMCRKASLLNAYITYNNMRFIPECIIGELMTDITIKDLKSQTKANIAKKLAITKKEIQIYDNNIEISNTNDINEIIHETTMQLKQEITQLKQEIIQLKQTIKKQIFTHTK
;
A
#
# COMPACT_ATOMS: atom_id res chain seq x y z
N MET A 1 2.10 -4.30 14.43
CA MET A 1 0.79 -3.95 13.87
C MET A 1 1.04 -3.38 12.48
N LYS A 2 0.18 -3.67 11.51
CA LYS A 2 0.22 -3.06 10.17
C LYS A 2 -1.12 -2.36 9.92
N ILE A 3 -1.07 -1.12 9.45
CA ILE A 3 -2.26 -0.32 9.13
C ILE A 3 -2.34 -0.22 7.60
N ILE A 4 -3.50 -0.52 7.04
CA ILE A 4 -3.79 -0.41 5.60
C ILE A 4 -5.12 0.31 5.44
N GLY A 5 -5.09 1.56 4.96
CA GLY A 5 -6.27 2.43 4.99
C GLY A 5 -6.83 2.56 6.41
N LYS A 6 -8.06 2.09 6.62
CA LYS A 6 -8.73 2.06 7.94
C LYS A 6 -8.62 0.71 8.67
N THR A 7 -7.93 -0.25 8.08
CA THR A 7 -7.84 -1.62 8.60
C THR A 7 -6.56 -1.81 9.39
N ASN A 8 -6.71 -2.23 10.64
CA ASN A 8 -5.61 -2.68 11.47
C ASN A 8 -5.44 -4.20 11.37
N LEU A 9 -4.21 -4.61 11.07
CA LEU A 9 -3.79 -5.99 10.90
C LEU A 9 -2.74 -6.35 11.97
N TYR A 10 -2.99 -7.46 12.66
CA TYR A 10 -2.16 -7.90 13.78
C TYR A 10 -1.52 -9.26 13.51
N LYS A 11 -0.27 -9.42 13.94
CA LYS A 11 0.38 -10.73 14.03
C LYS A 11 -0.22 -11.51 15.20
N ILE A 12 -0.15 -12.83 15.15
CA ILE A 12 -0.74 -13.70 16.19
C ILE A 12 -0.24 -13.39 17.62
N GLY A 13 1.03 -12.97 17.76
CA GLY A 13 1.57 -12.57 19.07
C GLY A 13 0.89 -11.30 19.61
N GLU A 14 0.60 -10.34 18.74
CA GLU A 14 -0.08 -9.09 19.10
C GLU A 14 -1.55 -9.36 19.45
N VAL A 15 -2.20 -10.28 18.73
CA VAL A 15 -3.56 -10.73 19.04
C VAL A 15 -3.66 -11.35 20.43
N VAL A 16 -2.66 -12.13 20.86
CA VAL A 16 -2.61 -12.70 22.22
C VAL A 16 -2.56 -11.59 23.27
N GLU A 17 -1.75 -10.56 23.05
CA GLU A 17 -1.66 -9.42 23.97
C GLU A 17 -2.96 -8.61 24.02
N ILE A 18 -3.62 -8.38 22.87
CA ILE A 18 -4.92 -7.70 22.81
C ILE A 18 -5.99 -8.50 23.55
N LEU A 19 -6.05 -9.82 23.32
CA LEU A 19 -7.01 -10.70 24.00
C LEU A 19 -6.82 -10.72 25.51
N LYS A 20 -5.56 -10.70 25.96
CA LYS A 20 -5.22 -10.61 27.38
C LYS A 20 -5.61 -9.25 27.96
N ALA A 21 -5.24 -8.15 27.33
CA ALA A 21 -5.44 -6.80 27.85
C ALA A 21 -6.91 -6.37 27.83
N ASN A 22 -7.62 -6.64 26.74
CA ASN A 22 -8.96 -6.07 26.52
C ASN A 22 -10.10 -7.01 26.93
N PHE A 23 -9.82 -8.31 27.02
CA PHE A 23 -10.86 -9.33 27.27
C PHE A 23 -10.53 -10.29 28.40
N ASN A 24 -9.40 -10.09 29.11
CA ASN A 24 -8.88 -11.01 30.13
C ASN A 24 -8.79 -12.48 29.63
N TYR A 25 -8.60 -12.66 28.32
CA TYR A 25 -8.61 -13.97 27.68
C TYR A 25 -7.18 -14.47 27.45
N GLN A 26 -6.66 -15.20 28.44
CA GLN A 26 -5.30 -15.71 28.45
C GLN A 26 -5.19 -17.09 27.79
N LYS A 27 -4.56 -17.14 26.61
CA LYS A 27 -4.18 -18.39 25.94
C LYS A 27 -2.78 -18.26 25.34
N SER A 28 -2.10 -19.39 25.19
CA SER A 28 -0.78 -19.42 24.55
C SER A 28 -0.87 -19.03 23.07
N LYS A 29 0.24 -18.50 22.54
CA LYS A 29 0.39 -18.20 21.11
C LYS A 29 0.14 -19.43 20.23
N SER A 30 0.57 -20.62 20.65
CA SER A 30 0.34 -21.87 19.92
C SER A 30 -1.14 -22.24 19.86
N HIS A 31 -1.86 -22.11 20.98
CA HIS A 31 -3.30 -22.33 21.03
C HIS A 31 -4.05 -21.33 20.14
N MET A 32 -3.70 -20.04 20.21
CA MET A 32 -4.28 -19.01 19.35
C MET A 32 -3.98 -19.25 17.87
N CYS A 33 -2.76 -19.65 17.52
CA CYS A 33 -2.40 -19.98 16.14
C CYS A 33 -3.29 -21.12 15.60
N ARG A 34 -3.46 -22.20 16.36
CA ARG A 34 -4.32 -23.33 15.98
C ARG A 34 -5.78 -22.90 15.84
N LYS A 35 -6.29 -22.09 16.78
CA LYS A 35 -7.67 -21.61 16.77
C LYS A 35 -7.95 -20.69 15.57
N ALA A 36 -7.07 -19.73 15.31
CA ALA A 36 -7.16 -18.85 14.15
C ALA A 36 -7.12 -19.62 12.82
N SER A 37 -6.24 -20.63 12.71
CA SER A 37 -6.21 -21.53 11.55
C SER A 37 -7.51 -22.32 11.41
N LEU A 38 -8.04 -22.87 12.51
CA LEU A 38 -9.28 -23.63 12.48
C LEU A 38 -10.46 -22.79 12.01
N LEU A 39 -10.50 -21.52 12.42
CA LEU A 39 -11.55 -20.56 12.09
C LEU A 39 -11.34 -19.84 10.75
N ASN A 40 -10.25 -20.12 10.02
CA ASN A 40 -9.85 -19.40 8.80
C ASN A 40 -9.77 -17.88 9.00
N ALA A 41 -9.23 -17.45 10.14
CA ALA A 41 -9.18 -16.03 10.56
C ALA A 41 -8.02 -15.23 9.93
N TYR A 42 -7.20 -15.84 9.09
CA TYR A 42 -6.04 -15.17 8.51
C TYR A 42 -6.36 -14.45 7.20
N ILE A 43 -5.74 -13.28 7.03
CA ILE A 43 -5.55 -12.63 5.75
C ILE A 43 -4.06 -12.64 5.40
N THR A 44 -3.73 -12.92 4.13
CA THR A 44 -2.36 -12.83 3.64
C THR A 44 -2.17 -11.47 2.98
N TYR A 45 -1.15 -10.73 3.40
CA TYR A 45 -0.74 -9.46 2.80
C TYR A 45 0.79 -9.39 2.77
N ASN A 46 1.39 -9.06 1.63
CA ASN A 46 2.83 -9.08 1.39
C ASN A 46 3.50 -10.39 1.89
N ASN A 47 2.94 -11.54 1.49
CA ASN A 47 3.40 -12.89 1.87
C ASN A 47 3.42 -13.21 3.37
N MET A 48 2.84 -12.34 4.21
CA MET A 48 2.71 -12.55 5.65
C MET A 48 1.25 -12.72 6.04
N ARG A 49 1.00 -13.53 7.07
CA ARG A 49 -0.34 -13.75 7.62
C ARG A 49 -0.63 -12.80 8.77
N PHE A 50 -1.79 -12.18 8.71
CA PHE A 50 -2.31 -11.27 9.73
C PHE A 50 -3.74 -11.65 10.12
N ILE A 51 -4.20 -11.12 11.24
CA ILE A 51 -5.58 -11.19 11.71
C ILE A 51 -6.10 -9.75 11.78
N PRO A 52 -7.19 -9.42 11.08
CA PRO A 52 -7.83 -8.12 11.20
C PRO A 52 -8.41 -7.87 12.58
N GLU A 53 -8.37 -6.62 13.04
CA GLU A 53 -8.93 -6.20 14.34
C GLU A 53 -10.38 -6.62 14.53
N CYS A 54 -11.17 -6.44 13.47
CA CYS A 54 -12.62 -6.62 13.48
C CYS A 54 -13.08 -8.07 13.77
N ILE A 55 -12.15 -9.04 13.76
CA ILE A 55 -12.43 -10.45 14.05
C ILE A 55 -11.69 -10.98 15.29
N ILE A 56 -10.97 -10.15 16.05
CA ILE A 56 -10.21 -10.60 17.23
C ILE A 56 -11.16 -11.19 18.28
N GLY A 57 -12.32 -10.57 18.48
CA GLY A 57 -13.30 -11.03 19.47
C GLY A 57 -13.82 -12.45 19.20
N GLU A 58 -14.02 -12.79 17.93
CA GLU A 58 -14.46 -14.12 17.47
C GLU A 58 -13.46 -15.24 17.79
N LEU A 59 -12.20 -14.90 18.05
CA LEU A 59 -11.20 -15.87 18.50
C LEU A 59 -11.43 -16.32 19.94
N MET A 60 -12.33 -15.69 20.69
CA MET A 60 -12.74 -16.14 22.01
C MET A 60 -13.80 -17.25 21.96
N THR A 61 -14.54 -17.39 20.86
CA THR A 61 -15.68 -18.33 20.76
C THR A 61 -15.30 -19.77 21.08
N ASP A 62 -16.18 -20.49 21.78
CA ASP A 62 -16.01 -21.92 21.98
C ASP A 62 -16.15 -22.67 20.65
N ILE A 63 -15.08 -23.35 20.25
CA ILE A 63 -14.97 -24.10 19.00
C ILE A 63 -15.32 -25.58 19.16
N THR A 64 -15.58 -26.05 20.38
CA THR A 64 -16.00 -27.43 20.66
C THR A 64 -17.44 -27.66 20.23
N ILE A 65 -18.28 -26.62 20.33
CA ILE A 65 -19.66 -26.62 19.87
C ILE A 65 -19.70 -26.40 18.36
N LYS A 66 -20.12 -27.44 17.62
CA LYS A 66 -20.08 -27.48 16.14
C LYS A 66 -20.83 -26.30 15.50
N ASP A 67 -22.02 -25.98 16.01
CA ASP A 67 -22.87 -24.92 15.46
C ASP A 67 -22.24 -23.53 15.69
N LEU A 68 -21.77 -23.25 16.90
CA LEU A 68 -21.06 -22.00 17.21
C LEU A 68 -19.79 -21.84 16.37
N LYS A 69 -19.02 -22.91 16.20
CA LYS A 69 -17.86 -22.93 15.31
C LYS A 69 -18.25 -22.60 13.87
N SER A 70 -19.32 -23.19 13.35
CA SER A 70 -19.80 -22.96 11.99
C SER A 70 -20.26 -21.51 11.79
N GLN A 71 -21.06 -20.99 12.73
CA GLN A 71 -21.55 -19.60 12.71
C GLN A 71 -20.39 -18.60 12.81
N THR A 72 -19.43 -18.87 13.70
CA THR A 72 -18.23 -18.03 13.87
C THR A 72 -17.40 -17.99 12.59
N LYS A 73 -17.19 -19.14 11.93
CA LYS A 73 -16.53 -19.20 10.63
C LYS A 73 -17.25 -18.36 9.57
N ALA A 74 -18.57 -18.45 9.50
CA ALA A 74 -19.35 -17.67 8.55
C ALA A 74 -19.23 -16.16 8.82
N ASN A 75 -19.27 -15.75 10.09
CA ASN A 75 -19.11 -14.35 10.49
C ASN A 75 -17.70 -13.82 10.18
N ILE A 76 -16.66 -14.60 10.50
CA ILE A 76 -15.27 -14.27 10.15
C ILE A 76 -15.14 -14.14 8.63
N ALA A 77 -15.67 -15.08 7.85
CA ALA A 77 -15.58 -15.04 6.39
C ALA A 77 -16.22 -13.77 5.80
N LYS A 78 -17.39 -13.36 6.31
CA LYS A 78 -18.05 -12.10 5.91
C LYS A 78 -17.18 -10.89 6.22
N LYS A 79 -16.65 -10.80 7.44
CA LYS A 79 -15.77 -9.68 7.86
C LYS A 79 -14.47 -9.65 7.06
N LEU A 80 -13.84 -10.79 6.82
CA LEU A 80 -12.64 -10.89 5.98
C LEU A 80 -12.90 -10.48 4.53
N ALA A 81 -14.08 -10.78 3.97
CA ALA A 81 -14.43 -10.33 2.62
C ALA A 81 -14.52 -8.80 2.53
N ILE A 82 -15.07 -8.14 3.55
CA ILE A 82 -15.11 -6.67 3.64
C ILE A 82 -13.68 -6.12 3.75
N THR A 83 -12.88 -6.64 4.69
CA THR A 83 -11.49 -6.20 4.88
C THR A 83 -10.63 -6.37 3.63
N LYS A 84 -10.80 -7.46 2.88
CA LYS A 84 -10.09 -7.67 1.60
C LYS A 84 -10.44 -6.60 0.57
N LYS A 85 -11.73 -6.22 0.47
CA LYS A 85 -12.17 -5.15 -0.42
C LYS A 85 -11.57 -3.80 -0.01
N GLU A 86 -11.55 -3.50 1.28
CA GLU A 86 -10.96 -2.25 1.81
C GLU A 86 -9.45 -2.15 1.51
N ILE A 87 -8.72 -3.25 1.69
CA ILE A 87 -7.29 -3.32 1.35
C ILE A 87 -7.09 -3.14 -0.16
N GLN A 88 -7.90 -3.79 -0.99
CA GLN A 88 -7.80 -3.66 -2.44
C GLN A 88 -8.08 -2.23 -2.92
N ILE A 89 -9.10 -1.56 -2.36
CA ILE A 89 -9.39 -0.15 -2.67
C ILE A 89 -8.19 0.73 -2.31
N TYR A 90 -7.59 0.50 -1.14
CA TYR A 90 -6.41 1.25 -0.71
C TYR A 90 -5.22 1.06 -1.66
N ASP A 91 -4.89 -0.20 -2.00
CA ASP A 91 -3.77 -0.51 -2.90
C ASP A 91 -3.98 0.13 -4.29
N ASN A 92 -5.19 0.04 -4.85
CA ASN A 92 -5.54 0.65 -6.13
C ASN A 92 -5.39 2.19 -6.11
N ASN A 93 -5.83 2.84 -5.03
CA ASN A 93 -5.73 4.30 -4.91
C ASN A 93 -4.27 4.78 -4.84
N ILE A 94 -3.39 4.01 -4.18
CA ILE A 94 -1.95 4.30 -4.17
C ILE A 94 -1.35 4.16 -5.56
N GLU A 95 -1.69 3.08 -6.28
CA GLU A 95 -1.18 2.85 -7.63
C GLU A 95 -1.56 3.99 -8.59
N ILE A 96 -2.80 4.47 -8.49
CA ILE A 96 -3.30 5.62 -9.27
C ILE A 96 -2.54 6.90 -8.91
N SER A 97 -2.34 7.19 -7.62
CA SER A 97 -1.59 8.38 -7.17
C SER A 97 -0.17 8.38 -7.73
N ASN A 98 0.57 7.29 -7.55
CA ASN A 98 1.95 7.18 -8.01
C ASN A 98 2.07 7.36 -9.53
N THR A 99 1.10 6.84 -10.29
CA THR A 99 1.09 6.97 -11.75
C THR A 99 0.89 8.42 -12.18
N ASN A 100 0.00 9.16 -11.51
CA ASN A 100 -0.22 10.57 -11.78
C ASN A 100 1.02 11.41 -11.44
N ASP A 101 1.64 11.15 -10.27
CA ASP A 101 2.83 11.87 -9.83
C ASP A 101 4.01 11.66 -10.80
N ILE A 102 4.21 10.43 -11.28
CA ILE A 102 5.25 10.13 -12.28
C ILE A 102 4.97 10.84 -13.61
N ASN A 103 3.72 10.85 -14.06
CA ASN A 103 3.34 11.52 -15.31
C ASN A 103 3.55 13.04 -15.23
N GLU A 104 3.27 13.65 -14.08
CA GLU A 104 3.52 15.07 -13.83
C GLU A 104 5.03 15.38 -13.87
N ILE A 105 5.86 14.57 -13.20
CA ILE A 105 7.33 14.70 -13.25
C ILE A 105 7.85 14.58 -14.69
N ILE A 106 7.37 13.60 -15.45
CA ILE A 106 7.76 13.42 -16.86
C ILE A 106 7.35 14.64 -17.70
N HIS A 107 6.14 15.17 -17.48
CA HIS A 107 5.65 16.34 -18.18
C HIS A 107 6.51 17.57 -17.90
N GLU A 108 6.79 17.86 -16.62
CA GLU A 108 7.64 18.99 -16.21
C GLU A 108 9.05 18.87 -16.79
N THR A 109 9.67 17.70 -16.66
CA THR A 109 11.01 17.44 -17.20
C THR A 109 11.05 17.63 -18.71
N THR A 110 10.02 17.16 -19.42
CA THR A 110 9.91 17.33 -20.88
C THR A 110 9.77 18.79 -21.27
N MET A 111 9.02 19.59 -20.49
CA MET A 111 8.85 21.01 -20.73
C MET A 111 10.16 21.80 -20.48
N GLN A 112 10.86 21.50 -19.39
CA GLN A 112 12.17 22.10 -19.10
C GLN A 112 13.20 21.79 -20.20
N LEU A 113 13.32 20.52 -20.60
CA LEU A 113 14.23 20.12 -21.69
C LEU A 113 13.89 20.83 -23.01
N LYS A 114 12.60 20.99 -23.34
CA LYS A 114 12.19 21.75 -24.54
C LYS A 114 12.59 23.22 -24.47
N GLN A 115 12.49 23.85 -23.31
CA GLN A 115 12.91 25.24 -23.11
C GLN A 115 14.43 25.39 -23.27
N GLU A 116 15.21 24.54 -22.61
CA GLU A 116 16.68 24.54 -22.71
C GLU A 116 17.16 24.31 -24.15
N ILE A 117 16.59 23.32 -24.86
CA ILE A 117 16.90 23.07 -26.27
C ILE A 117 16.58 24.30 -27.14
N THR A 118 15.50 25.02 -26.82
CA THR A 118 15.11 26.22 -27.57
C THR A 118 16.09 27.36 -27.33
N GLN A 119 16.51 27.58 -26.08
CA GLN A 119 17.55 28.57 -25.75
C GLN A 119 18.87 28.24 -26.44
N LEU A 120 19.35 26.99 -26.36
CA LEU A 120 20.57 26.54 -27.03
C LEU A 120 20.50 26.76 -28.54
N LYS A 121 19.35 26.48 -29.17
CA LYS A 121 19.15 26.74 -30.60
C LYS A 121 19.26 28.24 -30.92
N GLN A 122 18.72 29.12 -30.09
CA GLN A 122 18.82 30.56 -30.27
C GLN A 122 20.27 31.05 -30.12
N GLU A 123 20.99 30.57 -29.11
CA GLU A 123 22.41 30.90 -28.90
C GLU A 123 23.26 30.46 -30.09
N ILE A 124 23.05 29.25 -30.62
CA ILE A 124 23.75 28.77 -31.82
C ILE A 124 23.48 29.68 -33.02
N ILE A 125 22.24 30.15 -33.20
CA ILE A 125 21.90 31.09 -34.28
C ILE A 125 22.65 32.41 -34.11
N GLN A 126 22.67 32.97 -32.90
CA GLN A 126 23.37 34.23 -32.60
C GLN A 126 24.88 34.09 -32.83
N LEU A 127 25.51 33.02 -32.33
CA LEU A 127 26.93 32.73 -32.54
C LEU A 127 27.27 32.63 -34.04
N LYS A 128 26.45 31.93 -34.82
CA LYS A 128 26.61 31.84 -36.28
C LYS A 128 26.53 33.20 -36.96
N GLN A 129 25.65 34.09 -36.52
CA GLN A 129 25.55 35.45 -37.06
C GLN A 129 26.77 36.30 -36.70
N THR A 130 27.27 36.20 -35.47
CA THR A 130 28.46 36.93 -35.01
C THR A 130 29.70 36.51 -35.79
N ILE A 131 29.91 35.20 -35.98
CA ILE A 131 31.04 34.67 -36.78
C ILE A 131 30.97 35.20 -38.23
N LYS A 132 29.80 35.18 -38.86
CA LYS A 132 29.64 35.72 -40.22
C LYS A 132 30.00 37.20 -40.31
N LYS A 133 29.60 38.01 -39.33
CA LYS A 133 29.94 39.44 -39.29
C LYS A 133 31.45 39.67 -39.15
N GLN A 134 32.12 38.92 -38.26
CA GLN A 134 33.56 39.04 -38.02
C GLN A 134 34.41 38.63 -39.24
N ILE A 135 34.02 37.57 -39.95
CA ILE A 135 34.69 37.16 -41.19
C ILE A 135 34.59 38.28 -42.24
N PHE A 136 33.40 38.88 -42.39
CA PHE A 136 33.16 39.95 -43.37
C PHE A 136 33.92 41.25 -43.07
N THR A 137 34.17 41.56 -41.80
CA THR A 137 34.99 42.73 -41.39
C THR A 137 36.50 42.52 -41.54
N HIS A 138 36.99 41.28 -41.62
CA HIS A 138 38.42 40.97 -41.81
C HIS A 138 38.82 40.70 -43.27
N THR A 139 37.86 40.72 -44.21
CA THR A 139 38.11 40.53 -45.66
C THR A 139 38.02 41.83 -46.46
N LYS A 140 37.91 42.98 -45.79
CA LYS A 140 37.96 44.33 -46.37
C LYS A 140 39.24 45.02 -45.93
#